data_AF-A0A9W4W336-F1
#
_entry.id   AF-A0A9W4W336-F1
#
_cell.length_a   1.000
_cell.length_b   1.000
_cell.length_c   1.000
_cell.angle_alpha   90.00
_cell.angle_beta   90.00
_cell.angle_gamma   90.00
#
_symmetry.space_group_name_H-M   'P 1'
#
loop_
_entity.id
_entity.type
_entity.pdbx_description
1 polymer ?
#
loop_
_entity_poly.entity_id
_entity_poly.type
_entity_poly.pdbx_seq_one_letter_code
_entity_poly.pdbx_strand_id
1 'polypeptide(L)' 'MSRFVLYLLALSALDVKAADFNHDIVNALIHRTTQQVTYDGAYYRLEYPGGDVPANIGVCTDVIINLSFG' A
#
# COMPACT_ATOMS: atom_id res chain seq x y z
N MET A 1 -30.90 36.81 -1.80
CA MET A 1 -29.48 36.91 -1.39
C MET A 1 -28.98 35.61 -0.74
N SER A 2 -29.70 34.95 0.19
CA SER A 2 -29.20 33.70 0.81
C SER A 2 -29.14 32.47 -0.11
N ARG A 3 -30.00 32.37 -1.13
CA ARG A 3 -29.96 31.26 -2.12
C ARG A 3 -28.65 31.24 -2.92
N PHE A 4 -28.12 32.41 -3.31
CA PHE A 4 -26.84 32.51 -4.00
C PHE A 4 -25.67 32.09 -3.11
N VAL A 5 -25.73 32.40 -1.82
CA VAL A 5 -24.72 31.96 -0.83
C VAL A 5 -24.71 30.45 -0.69
N LEU A 6 -25.88 29.80 -0.68
CA LEU A 6 -26.00 28.34 -0.66
C LEU A 6 -25.40 27.68 -1.91
N TYR A 7 -25.60 28.27 -3.09
CA TYR A 7 -24.98 27.77 -4.33
C TYR A 7 -23.46 27.94 -4.33
N LEU A 8 -22.94 29.06 -3.82
CA LEU A 8 -21.50 29.30 -3.67
C LEU A 8 -20.85 28.31 -2.69
N LEU A 9 -21.51 28.02 -1.57
CA LEU A 9 -21.06 27.05 -0.57
C LEU A 9 -21.03 25.62 -1.13
N ALA A 10 -22.04 25.25 -1.92
CA ALA A 10 -22.09 23.94 -2.57
C ALA A 10 -20.98 23.77 -3.62
N LEU A 11 -20.61 24.85 -4.31
CA LEU A 11 -19.57 24.84 -5.34
C LEU A 11 -18.16 24.69 -4.74
N SER A 12 -17.93 25.22 -3.53
CA SER A 12 -16.66 25.05 -2.80
C SER A 12 -16.43 23.65 -2.23
N ALA A 13 -17.43 22.75 -2.26
CA ALA A 13 -17.30 21.39 -1.74
C ALA A 13 -16.79 20.37 -2.77
N LEU A 14 -16.49 20.80 -4.00
CA LEU A 14 -16.05 19.93 -5.10
C LEU A 14 -14.52 19.76 -5.13
N ASP A 15 -13.89 19.47 -4.00
CA ASP A 15 -12.47 19.07 -3.95
C ASP A 15 -12.35 17.53 -4.06
N VAL A 16 -12.54 17.01 -5.27
CA VAL A 16 -12.21 15.59 -5.58
C VAL A 16 -10.71 15.50 -5.87
N LYS A 17 -9.94 15.01 -4.89
CA LYS A 17 -8.51 14.71 -5.10
C LYS A 17 -8.38 13.35 -5.79
N ALA A 18 -8.40 13.36 -7.12
CA ALA A 18 -8.20 12.16 -7.95
C ALA A 18 -6.71 11.78 -8.13
N ALA A 19 -5.78 12.44 -7.43
CA ALA A 19 -4.35 12.25 -7.56
C ALA A 19 -3.78 11.67 -6.26
N ASP A 20 -3.34 10.40 -6.30
CA ASP A 20 -2.01 9.99 -5.80
C ASP A 20 -1.72 8.48 -5.90
N PHE A 21 -2.63 7.62 -6.36
CA PHE A 21 -2.38 6.16 -6.40
C PHE A 21 -1.06 5.77 -7.08
N ASN A 22 -0.78 6.34 -8.26
CA ASN A 22 0.48 6.07 -8.97
C ASN A 22 1.69 6.66 -8.23
N HIS A 23 1.53 7.83 -7.61
CA HIS A 23 2.59 8.50 -6.88
C HIS A 23 2.96 7.70 -5.62
N ASP A 24 1.97 7.20 -4.87
CA ASP A 24 2.17 6.38 -3.68
C ASP A 24 2.90 5.07 -4.00
N ILE A 25 2.51 4.42 -5.11
CA ILE A 25 3.20 3.21 -5.59
C ILE A 25 4.65 3.53 -5.97
N VAL A 26 4.87 4.57 -6.77
CA VAL A 26 6.21 4.95 -7.21
C VAL A 26 7.09 5.29 -5.99
N ASN A 27 6.57 6.04 -5.02
CA ASN A 27 7.28 6.37 -3.80
C ASN A 27 7.60 5.11 -2.97
N ALA A 28 6.65 4.19 -2.83
CA ALA A 28 6.87 2.93 -2.13
C ALA A 28 7.93 2.06 -2.83
N LEU A 29 7.93 2.01 -4.16
CA LEU A 29 8.93 1.29 -4.95
C LEU A 29 10.32 1.91 -4.81
N ILE A 30 10.42 3.24 -4.87
CA ILE A 30 11.70 3.95 -4.65
C ILE A 30 12.21 3.66 -3.24
N HIS A 31 11.35 3.79 -2.22
CA HIS A 31 11.68 3.46 -0.84
C HIS A 31 12.14 2.00 -0.67
N ARG A 32 11.61 1.06 -1.46
CA ARG A 32 12.07 -0.34 -1.43
C ARG A 32 13.50 -0.51 -1.92
N THR A 33 13.97 0.32 -2.85
CA THR A 33 15.36 0.27 -3.37
C THR A 33 16.41 0.74 -2.38
N THR A 34 16.01 1.50 -1.35
CA THR A 34 16.92 2.00 -0.31
C THR A 34 17.10 1.01 0.84
N GLN A 35 16.29 -0.05 0.89
CA GLN A 35 16.37 -1.06 1.95
C GLN A 35 17.53 -2.02 1.70
N GLN A 36 18.42 -2.16 2.66
CA GLN A 36 19.49 -3.16 2.63
C GLN A 36 18.98 -4.47 3.22
N VAL A 37 18.72 -5.45 2.36
CA VAL A 37 18.19 -6.77 2.74
C VAL A 37 19.07 -7.89 2.22
N THR A 38 19.04 -9.04 2.89
CA THR A 38 19.78 -10.27 2.52
C THR A 38 18.80 -11.34 2.06
N TYR A 39 19.15 -12.11 1.03
CA TYR A 39 18.38 -13.27 0.61
C TYR A 39 18.96 -14.54 1.25
N ASP A 40 18.15 -15.26 2.03
CA ASP A 40 18.57 -16.47 2.75
C ASP A 40 18.01 -17.78 2.15
N GLY A 41 17.05 -17.69 1.22
CA GLY A 41 16.41 -18.84 0.57
C GLY A 41 15.58 -19.73 1.50
N ALA A 42 15.34 -19.30 2.74
CA ALA A 42 14.58 -20.08 3.71
C ALA A 42 13.07 -19.90 3.52
N TYR A 43 12.29 -20.92 3.87
CA TYR A 43 10.82 -20.82 3.89
C TYR A 43 10.35 -20.22 5.22
N TYR A 44 9.57 -19.14 5.13
CA TYR A 44 8.94 -18.50 6.28
C TYR A 44 7.45 -18.83 6.31
N ARG A 45 6.94 -19.23 7.48
CA ARG A 45 5.50 -19.31 7.73
C ARG A 45 5.02 -17.90 8.07
N LEU A 46 4.27 -17.30 7.16
CA LEU A 46 3.63 -16.01 7.37
C LEU A 46 2.23 -16.20 7.91
N GLU A 47 1.83 -15.35 8.85
CA GLU A 47 0.43 -15.22 9.22
C GLU A 47 -0.36 -14.71 8.01
N TYR A 48 -1.55 -15.26 7.81
CA TYR A 48 -2.47 -14.76 6.81
C TYR A 48 -3.80 -14.43 7.48
N PRO A 49 -4.36 -13.22 7.25
CA PRO A 49 -3.84 -12.14 6.41
C PRO A 49 -2.80 -11.24 7.10
N GLY A 50 -1.87 -10.66 6.34
CA GLY A 50 -1.03 -9.53 6.80
C GLY A 50 0.34 -9.87 7.41
N GLY A 51 0.81 -11.11 7.37
CA GLY A 51 2.17 -11.46 7.78
C GLY A 51 3.24 -10.96 6.81
N ASP A 52 4.43 -10.68 7.36
CA ASP A 52 5.61 -10.23 6.61
C ASP A 52 6.87 -10.96 7.10
N VAL A 53 7.91 -10.96 6.27
CA VAL A 53 9.21 -11.53 6.61
C VAL A 53 9.99 -10.60 7.55
N PRO A 54 11.05 -11.09 8.24
CA PRO A 54 11.92 -10.21 9.03
C PRO A 54 12.48 -9.05 8.18
N ALA A 55 12.61 -7.87 8.77
CA ALA A 55 12.95 -6.63 8.05
C ALA A 55 14.30 -6.66 7.29
N ASN A 56 15.21 -7.55 7.68
CA ASN A 56 16.51 -7.73 7.03
C ASN A 56 16.51 -8.76 5.89
N ILE A 57 15.38 -9.42 5.62
CA ILE A 57 15.26 -10.47 4.60
C ILE A 57 14.53 -9.94 3.36
N GLY A 58 15.15 -10.12 2.20
CA GLY A 58 14.58 -9.76 0.91
C GLY A 58 13.84 -10.95 0.31
N VAL A 59 12.70 -10.71 -0.35
CA VAL A 59 11.93 -11.75 -1.05
C VAL A 59 11.56 -11.30 -2.46
N CYS A 60 11.63 -12.24 -3.41
CA CYS A 60 11.29 -12.04 -4.82
C CYS A 60 9.95 -12.72 -5.12
N THR A 61 8.82 -12.21 -4.63
CA THR A 61 7.41 -12.59 -4.99
C THR A 61 6.98 -14.07 -5.11
N ASP A 62 7.79 -15.07 -4.81
CA ASP A 62 7.36 -16.47 -4.83
C ASP A 62 6.68 -16.85 -3.51
N VAL A 63 5.35 -16.96 -3.52
CA VAL A 63 4.54 -17.34 -2.35
C VAL A 63 3.82 -18.66 -2.63
N ILE A 64 4.13 -19.70 -1.84
CA ILE A 64 3.37 -20.95 -1.82
C ILE A 64 2.30 -20.84 -0.72
N ILE A 65 1.04 -20.67 -1.11
CA ILE A 65 -0.09 -20.61 -0.18
C ILE A 65 -0.58 -22.04 0.10
N ASN A 66 -0.38 -22.54 1.31
CA ASN A 66 -0.95 -23.80 1.78
C ASN A 66 -2.06 -23.52 2.81
N LEU A 67 -3.31 -23.59 2.36
CA LEU A 67 -4.49 -23.44 3.21
C LEU A 67 -4.79 -24.79 3.89
N SER A 68 -4.31 -24.93 5.13
CA SER A 68 -4.74 -26.03 6.00
C SER A 68 -6.12 -25.67 6.56
N PHE A 69 -7.18 -26.27 6.02
CA PHE A 69 -8.50 -26.22 6.64
C PHE A 69 -8.52 -27.20 7.81
N GLY A 70 -8.70 -26.67 9.02
CA GLY A 70 -9.03 -27.44 10.21
C GLY A 70 -10.52 -27.69 10.30
#